data_AF-A0A7R9ZXQ6-F1
#
_entry.id   AF-A0A7R9ZXQ6-F1
#
_cell.length_a   1.000
_cell.length_b   1.000
_cell.length_c   1.000
_cell.angle_alpha   90.00
_cell.angle_beta   90.00
_cell.angle_gamma   90.00
#
_symmetry.space_group_name_H-M   'P 1'
#
loop_
_entity.id
_entity.type
_entity.pdbx_description
1 polymer ?
#
loop_
_entity_poly.entity_id
_entity_poly.type
_entity_poly.pdbx_seq_one_letter_code
_entity_poly.pdbx_strand_id
1 'polypeptide(L)'
;MAFPEVTSVAALGGVPGTVFIQGSWADWQPCQMVKVGKRFTHKLKMPEGGVASFQLLLVTDRGVADRSQVLYPSVKDACPEVPHKFCGPVDSSLVDGWDWCIGKHSSDAHLNKLGNQWL
;
A
#
# COMPACT_ATOMS: atom_id res chain seq x y z
N MET A 1 16.66 9.06 20.62
CA MET A 1 15.69 7.95 20.50
C MET A 1 15.50 7.70 19.01
N ALA A 2 16.06 6.61 18.50
CA ALA A 2 15.96 6.22 17.10
C ALA A 2 14.77 5.28 16.95
N PHE A 3 13.84 5.61 16.06
CA PHE A 3 12.79 4.69 15.64
C PHE A 3 13.46 3.54 14.85
N PRO A 4 13.06 2.27 15.05
CA PRO A 4 13.58 1.20 14.23
C PRO A 4 13.11 1.43 12.78
N GLU A 5 14.09 1.62 11.90
CA GLU A 5 13.87 1.69 10.45
C GLU A 5 13.41 0.31 9.98
N VAL A 6 12.09 0.11 9.92
CA VAL A 6 11.49 -1.13 9.38
C VAL A 6 11.80 -1.18 7.89
N THR A 7 12.89 -1.87 7.60
CA THR A 7 13.42 -2.09 6.26
C THR A 7 12.63 -3.24 5.64
N SER A 8 11.42 -2.94 5.14
CA SER A 8 10.74 -3.86 4.21
C SER A 8 11.49 -3.82 2.88
N VAL A 9 12.36 -4.81 2.67
CA VAL A 9 13.09 -5.05 1.42
C VAL A 9 12.25 -6.00 0.57
N ALA A 10 11.17 -5.51 -0.02
CA ALA A 10 10.65 -6.14 -1.22
C ALA A 10 11.49 -5.63 -2.39
N ALA A 11 12.64 -6.28 -2.61
CA ALA A 11 13.39 -6.12 -3.84
C ALA A 11 12.47 -6.54 -4.99
N LEU A 12 11.89 -5.56 -5.69
CA LEU A 12 11.25 -5.72 -6.99
C LEU A 12 12.33 -6.12 -8.01
N GLY A 13 12.81 -7.35 -7.90
CA GLY A 13 13.75 -7.97 -8.83
C GLY A 13 13.03 -8.18 -10.15
N GLY A 14 13.01 -7.16 -11.00
CA GLY A 14 12.56 -7.28 -12.37
C GLY A 14 11.50 -6.30 -12.85
N VAL A 15 11.18 -5.20 -12.15
CA VAL A 15 10.29 -4.17 -12.70
C VAL A 15 11.09 -2.93 -13.13
N PRO A 16 11.60 -2.88 -14.38
CA PRO A 16 12.07 -1.64 -14.96
C PRO A 16 10.82 -0.81 -15.34
N GLY A 17 10.26 -0.10 -14.39
CA GLY A 17 9.02 0.63 -14.65
C GLY A 17 8.58 1.41 -13.44
N THR A 18 8.15 2.64 -13.69
CA THR A 18 7.46 3.50 -12.74
C THR A 18 6.30 2.75 -12.06
N VAL A 19 6.13 2.91 -10.76
CA VAL A 19 4.99 2.35 -10.02
C VAL A 19 4.03 3.50 -9.69
N PHE A 20 2.73 3.23 -9.78
CA PHE A 20 1.69 4.16 -9.37
C PHE A 20 0.96 3.62 -8.15
N ILE A 21 0.40 4.55 -7.37
CA ILE A 21 -0.47 4.25 -6.24
C ILE A 21 -1.78 5.00 -6.46
N GLN A 22 -2.90 4.32 -6.25
CA GLN A 22 -4.22 4.94 -6.19
C GLN A 22 -4.86 4.58 -4.86
N GLY A 23 -5.69 5.46 -4.32
CA GLY A 23 -6.35 5.17 -3.06
C GLY A 23 -7.53 6.08 -2.78
N SER A 24 -8.21 5.77 -1.68
CA SER A 24 -9.44 6.43 -1.27
C SER A 24 -9.27 7.94 -0.98
N TRP A 25 -8.05 8.41 -0.74
CA TRP A 25 -7.74 9.82 -0.45
C TRP A 25 -7.72 10.74 -1.68
N ALA A 26 -7.77 10.18 -2.89
CA ALA A 26 -7.70 10.93 -4.13
C ALA A 26 -8.71 10.39 -5.15
N ASP A 27 -9.87 9.93 -4.70
CA ASP A 27 -10.93 9.35 -5.55
C ASP A 27 -10.40 8.26 -6.49
N TRP A 28 -9.46 7.43 -5.99
CA TRP A 28 -8.81 6.37 -6.76
C TRP A 28 -8.10 6.87 -8.04
N GLN A 29 -7.65 8.13 -8.06
CA GLN A 29 -6.81 8.64 -9.13
C GLN A 29 -5.36 8.15 -8.96
N PRO A 30 -4.74 7.54 -10.00
CA PRO A 30 -3.35 7.11 -9.95
C PRO A 30 -2.39 8.28 -9.74
N CYS A 31 -1.51 8.13 -8.77
CA CYS A 31 -0.40 9.02 -8.48
C CYS A 31 0.92 8.29 -8.63
N GLN A 32 1.88 8.89 -9.32
CA GLN A 32 3.19 8.30 -9.53
C GLN A 32 3.97 8.22 -8.19
N MET A 33 4.58 7.07 -7.91
CA MET A 33 5.49 6.90 -6.78
C MET A 33 6.91 7.33 -7.14
N VAL A 34 7.63 7.86 -6.17
CA VAL A 34 9.03 8.28 -6.35
C VAL A 34 9.94 7.09 -6.01
N LYS A 35 10.78 6.68 -6.97
CA LYS A 35 11.80 5.66 -6.73
C LYS A 35 12.98 6.29 -5.98
N VAL A 36 13.26 5.81 -4.78
CA VAL A 36 14.41 6.21 -3.95
C VAL A 36 15.26 4.97 -3.72
N GLY A 37 16.33 4.84 -4.51
CA GLY A 37 17.18 3.65 -4.52
C GLY A 37 16.41 2.38 -4.93
N LYS A 38 16.23 1.46 -3.98
CA LYS A 38 15.50 0.19 -4.18
C LYS A 38 14.04 0.24 -3.71
N ARG A 39 13.56 1.39 -3.21
CA ARG A 39 12.21 1.56 -2.64
C ARG A 39 11.38 2.50 -3.51
N PHE A 40 10.06 2.29 -3.56
CA PHE A 40 9.10 3.25 -4.11
C PHE A 40 8.38 3.92 -2.95
N THR A 41 8.33 5.25 -2.95
CA THR A 41 7.79 6.03 -1.83
C THR A 41 6.71 6.98 -2.33
N HIS A 42 5.62 7.05 -1.57
CA HIS A 42 4.56 8.05 -1.73
C HIS A 42 4.29 8.70 -0.38
N LYS A 43 4.21 10.03 -0.34
CA LYS A 43 3.89 10.78 0.87
C LYS A 43 2.41 11.10 0.86
N LEU A 44 1.67 10.50 1.78
CA LEU A 44 0.24 10.71 1.94
C LEU A 44 -0.02 11.59 3.16
N LYS A 45 -0.86 12.62 3.00
CA LYS A 45 -1.53 13.27 4.12
C LYS A 45 -2.73 12.42 4.51
N MET A 46 -2.76 11.92 5.73
CA MET A 46 -3.84 11.04 6.18
C MET A 46 -5.20 11.75 6.12
N PRO A 47 -6.25 11.07 5.63
CA PRO A 47 -7.61 11.61 5.66
C PRO A 47 -8.14 11.68 7.10
N GLU A 48 -9.20 12.47 7.28
CA GLU A 48 -9.93 12.56 8.54
C GLU A 48 -10.43 11.15 8.94
N GLY A 49 -10.08 10.69 10.14
CA GLY A 49 -10.33 9.32 10.59
C GLY A 49 -9.12 8.37 10.52
N GLY A 50 -8.01 8.78 9.91
CA GLY A 50 -6.73 8.07 10.00
C GLY A 50 -6.68 6.71 9.30
N VAL A 51 -7.70 6.38 8.48
CA VAL A 51 -7.78 5.13 7.73
C VAL A 51 -7.87 5.42 6.23
N ALA A 52 -7.16 4.66 5.42
CA ALA A 52 -7.17 4.79 3.97
C ALA A 52 -6.97 3.43 3.28
N SER A 53 -7.58 3.26 2.11
CA SER A 53 -7.39 2.07 1.26
C SER A 53 -6.62 2.44 -0.01
N PHE A 54 -5.78 1.53 -0.50
CA PHE A 54 -4.98 1.77 -1.70
C PHE A 54 -4.67 0.51 -2.51
N GLN A 55 -4.31 0.74 -3.76
CA GLN A 55 -3.80 -0.24 -4.69
C GLN A 55 -2.52 0.26 -5.34
N LEU A 56 -1.65 -0.68 -5.70
CA LEU A 56 -0.43 -0.41 -6.45
C LEU A 56 -0.66 -0.85 -7.89
N LEU A 57 -0.33 0.02 -8.84
CA LEU A 57 -0.51 -0.20 -10.27
C LEU A 57 0.84 -0.25 -10.97
N LEU A 58 0.94 -1.12 -11.98
CA LEU A 58 2.06 -1.10 -12.90
C LEU A 58 1.84 -0.10 -14.03
N VAL A 59 2.95 0.38 -14.58
CA VAL A 59 2.95 1.20 -15.77
C VAL A 59 2.76 0.33 -17.02
N THR A 60 1.99 0.83 -17.98
CA THR A 60 2.00 0.34 -19.36
C THR A 60 3.32 0.70 -20.05
N ASP A 61 3.60 0.03 -21.15
CA ASP A 61 4.67 0.35 -22.11
C ASP A 61 4.65 1.83 -22.59
N ARG A 62 3.53 2.55 -22.40
CA ARG A 62 3.35 3.96 -22.76
C ARG A 62 3.57 4.95 -21.62
N GLY A 63 4.04 4.50 -20.44
CA GLY A 63 4.30 5.40 -19.31
C GLY A 63 3.05 5.81 -18.52
N VAL A 64 1.89 5.19 -18.80
CA VAL A 64 0.61 5.49 -18.14
C VAL A 64 0.24 4.35 -17.19
N ALA A 65 -0.33 4.68 -16.03
CA ALA A 65 -0.80 3.70 -15.06
C ALA A 65 -1.91 2.82 -15.67
N ASP A 66 -1.76 1.51 -15.59
CA ASP A 66 -2.80 0.57 -16.02
C ASP A 66 -3.68 0.17 -14.83
N ARG A 67 -4.92 0.67 -14.79
CA ARG A 67 -5.89 0.33 -13.74
C ARG A 67 -6.39 -1.11 -13.82
N SER A 68 -6.13 -1.81 -14.93
CA SER A 68 -6.40 -3.24 -15.05
C SER A 68 -5.28 -4.07 -14.43
N GLN A 69 -4.08 -3.53 -14.20
CA GLN A 69 -2.92 -4.31 -13.75
C GLN A 69 -2.50 -3.92 -12.33
N VAL A 70 -3.05 -4.63 -11.36
CA VAL A 70 -2.83 -4.39 -9.93
C VAL A 70 -1.77 -5.32 -9.34
N LEU A 71 -0.96 -4.76 -8.45
CA LEU A 71 -0.02 -5.49 -7.61
C LEU A 71 -0.64 -5.71 -6.23
N TYR A 72 -0.52 -6.94 -5.74
CA TYR A 72 -1.08 -7.39 -4.47
C TYR A 72 -0.02 -8.15 -3.65
N PRO A 73 -0.19 -8.33 -2.34
CA PRO A 73 0.77 -9.09 -1.54
C PRO A 73 0.60 -10.60 -1.74
N SER A 74 1.69 -11.35 -1.57
CA SER A 74 1.68 -12.82 -1.60
C SER A 74 0.92 -13.46 -0.43
N VAL A 75 0.56 -12.68 0.59
CA VAL A 75 -0.13 -13.13 1.80
C VAL A 75 -1.24 -12.15 2.16
N LYS A 76 -2.31 -12.67 2.75
CA LYS A 76 -3.40 -11.85 3.29
C LYS A 76 -2.91 -11.00 4.46
N ASP A 77 -3.47 -9.81 4.63
CA ASP A 77 -3.18 -8.88 5.73
C ASP A 77 -1.68 -8.55 5.85
N ALA A 78 -0.99 -8.47 4.71
CA ALA A 78 0.42 -8.14 4.63
C ALA A 78 0.71 -6.77 5.27
N CYS A 79 1.64 -6.76 6.22
CA CYS A 79 2.09 -5.57 6.90
C CYS A 79 3.64 -5.55 6.98
N PRO A 80 4.27 -4.45 7.42
CA PRO A 80 5.73 -4.37 7.51
C PRO A 80 6.39 -5.43 8.41
N GLU A 81 5.63 -6.01 9.34
CA GLU A 81 6.10 -7.04 10.27
C GLU A 81 6.00 -8.46 9.70
N VAL A 82 5.15 -8.66 8.69
CA VAL A 82 4.92 -9.97 8.06
C VAL A 82 5.74 -10.02 6.76
N PRO A 83 6.70 -10.95 6.61
CA PRO A 83 7.41 -11.14 5.36
C PRO A 83 6.43 -11.46 4.21
N HIS A 84 6.43 -10.61 3.18
CA HIS A 84 5.57 -10.77 2.01
C HIS A 84 6.31 -10.34 0.75
N LYS A 85 5.82 -10.81 -0.40
CA LYS A 85 6.31 -10.41 -1.72
C LYS A 85 5.18 -9.71 -2.47
N PHE A 86 5.52 -8.83 -3.40
CA PHE A 86 4.55 -8.35 -4.37
C PHE A 86 4.31 -9.43 -5.42
N CYS A 87 3.04 -9.73 -5.68
CA CYS A 87 2.53 -10.61 -6.71
C CYS A 87 1.75 -9.80 -7.75
N GLY A 88 1.59 -10.39 -8.93
CA GLY A 88 0.97 -9.75 -10.08
C GLY A 88 1.97 -9.33 -11.16
N PRO A 89 1.53 -8.54 -12.16
CA PRO A 89 0.22 -7.92 -12.22
C PRO A 89 -0.91 -8.92 -12.50
N VAL A 90 -2.10 -8.62 -11.99
CA VAL A 90 -3.34 -9.38 -12.24
C VAL A 90 -4.42 -8.39 -12.65
N ASP A 91 -5.40 -8.89 -13.42
CA ASP A 91 -6.58 -8.12 -13.80
C ASP A 91 -7.33 -7.63 -12.55
N SER A 92 -7.61 -6.33 -12.46
CA SER A 92 -8.32 -5.73 -11.31
C SER A 92 -9.72 -6.31 -11.10
N SER A 93 -10.36 -6.81 -12.16
CA SER A 93 -11.65 -7.52 -12.04
C SER A 93 -11.57 -8.83 -11.28
N LEU A 94 -10.38 -9.44 -11.18
CA LEU A 94 -10.16 -10.70 -10.47
C LEU A 94 -9.81 -10.50 -8.99
N VAL A 95 -9.52 -9.26 -8.59
CA VAL A 95 -9.04 -8.92 -7.24
C VAL A 95 -9.87 -7.81 -6.59
N ASP A 96 -11.15 -7.76 -6.93
CA ASP A 96 -12.10 -6.86 -6.31
C ASP A 96 -12.10 -7.05 -4.78
N GLY A 97 -11.83 -5.97 -4.05
CA GLY A 97 -11.69 -5.97 -2.58
C GLY A 97 -10.32 -6.38 -2.02
N TRP A 98 -9.27 -6.56 -2.85
CA TRP A 98 -7.91 -6.85 -2.37
C TRP A 98 -7.08 -5.57 -2.13
N ASP A 99 -7.73 -4.56 -1.56
CA ASP A 99 -7.08 -3.29 -1.27
C ASP A 99 -6.15 -3.40 -0.06
N TRP A 100 -5.04 -2.69 -0.15
CA TRP A 100 -4.19 -2.45 1.00
C TRP A 100 -4.83 -1.43 1.92
N CYS A 101 -4.67 -1.59 3.23
CA CYS A 101 -5.21 -0.66 4.23
C CYS A 101 -4.10 0.02 5.02
N ILE A 102 -4.26 1.33 5.27
CA ILE A 102 -3.45 2.15 6.15
C ILE A 102 -4.30 2.48 7.38
N GLY A 103 -3.74 2.35 8.59
CA GLY A 103 -4.35 2.86 9.83
C GLY A 103 -5.25 1.90 10.61
N LYS A 104 -5.40 0.64 10.18
CA LYS A 104 -6.12 -0.39 10.94
C LYS A 104 -5.35 -1.70 10.93
N HIS A 105 -4.60 -2.00 11.99
CA HIS A 105 -3.98 -3.30 12.23
C HIS A 105 -4.78 -4.11 13.26
N SER A 106 -4.78 -5.43 13.16
CA SER A 106 -5.47 -6.29 14.14
C SER A 106 -4.91 -6.14 15.56
N SER A 107 -3.62 -5.79 15.69
CA SER A 107 -3.00 -5.42 16.97
C SER A 107 -3.46 -4.06 17.52
N ASP A 108 -4.03 -3.17 16.69
CA ASP A 108 -4.61 -1.90 17.17
C ASP A 108 -5.88 -2.15 18.00
N ALA A 109 -6.57 -3.28 17.79
CA ALA A 109 -7.74 -3.66 18.57
C ALA A 109 -7.41 -3.92 20.05
N HIS A 110 -6.13 -4.15 20.40
CA HIS A 110 -5.72 -4.32 21.80
C HIS A 110 -5.58 -2.99 22.57
N LEU A 111 -5.66 -1.83 21.91
CA LEU A 111 -5.72 -0.52 22.57
C LEU A 111 -7.16 -0.09 22.93
N ASN A 112 -8.20 -0.77 22.43
CA ASN A 112 -9.60 -0.46 22.74
C ASN A 112 -10.18 -1.18 23.98
N LYS A 113 -9.33 -1.84 24.78
CA LYS A 113 -9.76 -2.47 26.06
C LYS A 113 -9.25 -1.78 27.32
N LEU A 114 -8.57 -0.63 27.20
CA LEU A 114 -8.19 0.19 28.34
C LEU A 114 -8.67 1.63 28.18
N GLY A 115 -9.96 1.81 28.45
CA GLY A 115 -10.40 2.94 29.29
C GLY A 115 -10.61 4.30 28.63
N ASN A 116 -11.84 4.77 28.81
CA ASN A 116 -12.27 6.16 29.02
C ASN A 116 -12.68 6.89 27.73
N GLN A 117 -13.99 7.04 27.47
CA GLN A 117 -14.81 8.12 28.05
C GLN A 117 -13.98 9.40 28.25
N TRP A 118 -13.98 10.28 27.26
CA TRP A 118 -14.19 11.71 27.50
C TRP A 118 -15.00 12.27 26.32
N LEU A 119 -15.95 13.11 26.74
CA LEU A 119 -16.99 13.81 25.97
C LEU A 119 -16.45 14.63 24.80
#